data_AF-A0A7K1SJ73-F1
#
_entry.id   AF-A0A7K1SJ73-F1
#
_cell.length_a   1.000
_cell.length_b   1.000
_cell.length_c   1.000
_cell.angle_alpha   90.00
_cell.angle_beta   90.00
_cell.angle_gamma   90.00
#
_symmetry.space_group_name_H-M   'P 1'
#
loop_
_entity.id
_entity.type
_entity.pdbx_description
1 polymer ?
#
loop_
_entity_poly.entity_id
_entity_poly.type
_entity_poly.pdbx_seq_one_letter_code
_entity_poly.pdbx_strand_id
1 'polypeptide(L)' 'MFIRFLITKQGGIEQVKVLKGVSPEIDAEAIRLVASMPNWVPGKVDGQAVDCFYNLPINFSVR' A
#
# COMPACT_ATOMS: atom_id res chain seq x y z
N MET A 1 7.59 0.73 -9.81
CA MET A 1 7.74 0.07 -8.50
C MET A 1 6.40 -0.50 -8.07
N PHE A 2 6.37 -1.61 -7.34
CA PHE A 2 5.12 -2.17 -6.80
C PHE A 2 5.23 -2.31 -5.28
N ILE A 3 4.25 -1.76 -4.57
CA ILE A 3 4.10 -1.91 -3.11
C ILE A 3 2.83 -2.69 -2.82
N ARG A 4 2.95 -3.70 -1.97
CA ARG A 4 1.82 -4.41 -1.38
C ARG A 4 1.60 -3.93 0.04
N PHE A 5 0.36 -3.71 0.41
CA PHE A 5 -0.03 -3.47 1.80
C PHE A 5 -1.38 -4.09 2.09
N LEU A 6 -1.66 -4.34 3.36
CA LEU A 6 -2.95 -4.78 3.85
C LEU A 6 -3.82 -3.56 4.14
N ILE A 7 -5.02 -3.54 3.59
CA ILE A 7 -6.09 -2.63 4.00
C ILE A 7 -6.94 -3.40 5.00
N THR A 8 -6.98 -2.94 6.25
CA THR A 8 -7.80 -3.55 7.29
C THR A 8 -9.27 -3.22 7.07
N LYS A 9 -10.18 -3.99 7.67
CA LYS A 9 -11.64 -3.71 7.63
C LYS A 9 -12.04 -2.35 8.20
N GLN A 10 -11.16 -1.70 8.97
CA GLN A 10 -11.34 -0.33 9.46
C GLN A 10 -10.77 0.74 8.50
N GLY A 11 -10.14 0.31 7.41
CA GLY A 11 -9.49 1.15 6.42
C GLY A 11 -8.04 1.50 6.74
N GLY A 12 -7.48 0.96 7.83
CA GLY A 12 -6.08 1.17 8.18
C GLY A 12 -5.15 0.48 7.19
N ILE A 13 -3.89 0.94 7.15
CA ILE A 13 -2.85 0.33 6.32
C ILE A 13 -1.87 -0.39 7.23
N GLU A 14 -1.63 -1.67 6.94
CA GLU A 14 -0.67 -2.50 7.65
C GLU A 14 0.20 -3.31 6.67
N GLN A 15 1.25 -3.94 7.18
CA GLN A 15 2.09 -4.90 6.43
C GLN A 15 2.60 -4.36 5.07
N VAL A 16 3.04 -3.10 5.04
CA VAL A 16 3.59 -2.47 3.84
C VAL A 16 4.89 -3.17 3.42
N LYS A 17 4.94 -3.65 2.18
CA LYS A 17 6.08 -4.37 1.61
C LYS A 17 6.31 -3.98 0.16
N VAL A 18 7.56 -3.72 -0.19
CA VAL A 18 7.98 -3.52 -1.58
C VAL A 18 8.10 -4.88 -2.28
N LEU A 19 7.34 -5.08 -3.36
CA LEU A 19 7.42 -6.30 -4.18
C LEU A 19 8.48 -6.19 -5.27
N LYS A 20 8.61 -5.00 -5.86
CA LYS A 20 9.60 -4.68 -6.89
C LYS A 20 10.05 -3.24 -6.71
N GLY A 21 11.22 -3.08 -6.09
CA GLY A 21 11.84 -1.81 -5.77
C GLY A 21 12.59 -1.17 -6.94
N VAL A 22 13.14 0.02 -6.70
CA VAL A 22 14.01 0.74 -7.64
C VAL A 22 15.39 0.97 -7.02
N SER A 23 15.43 1.56 -5.82
CA SER A 23 16.64 1.74 -5.02
C SER A 23 16.26 1.78 -3.53
N PRO A 24 17.17 1.43 -2.60
CA PRO A 24 16.84 1.38 -1.17
C PRO A 24 16.28 2.69 -0.60
N GLU A 25 16.78 3.83 -1.09
CA GLU A 25 16.36 5.17 -0.64
C GLU A 25 14.93 5.49 -1.10
N ILE A 26 14.64 5.21 -2.37
CA ILE A 26 13.31 5.42 -2.96
C ILE A 26 12.29 4.47 -2.33
N ASP A 27 12.69 3.21 -2.13
CA ASP A 27 11.85 2.18 -1.53
C ASP A 27 11.48 2.55 -0.08
N ALA A 28 12.44 3.06 0.70
CA ALA A 28 12.22 3.50 2.08
C ALA A 28 11.24 4.69 2.14
N GLU A 29 11.41 5.68 1.28
CA GLU A 29 10.51 6.83 1.21
C GLU A 29 9.10 6.40 0.77
N ALA A 30 9.00 5.48 -0.18
CA ALA A 30 7.71 4.98 -0.63
C ALA A 30 6.96 4.19 0.45
N ILE A 31 7.67 3.39 1.27
CA ILE A 31 7.08 2.74 2.44
C ILE A 31 6.55 3.77 3.43
N ARG A 32 7.34 4.81 3.73
CA ARG A 32 6.95 5.89 4.65
C ARG A 32 5.69 6.61 4.16
N LEU A 33 5.62 6.93 2.86
CA LEU A 33 4.47 7.57 2.25
C LEU A 33 3.21 6.71 2.36
N VAL A 34 3.29 5.43 1.98
CA VAL A 34 2.16 4.49 2.06
C VAL A 34 1.69 4.31 3.50
N ALA A 35 2.60 4.19 4.47
CA ALA A 35 2.23 4.09 5.89
C ALA A 35 1.59 5.36 6.46
N SER A 36 1.87 6.54 5.87
CA SER A 36 1.30 7.82 6.30
C SER A 36 -0.02 8.21 5.62
N MET A 37 -0.51 7.37 4.71
CA MET A 37 -1.78 7.66 4.01
C MET A 37 -2.96 7.63 4.99
N PRO A 38 -4.01 8.43 4.71
CA PRO A 38 -5.25 8.36 5.49
C PRO A 38 -5.91 6.99 5.31
N ASN A 39 -6.97 6.72 6.09
CA ASN A 39 -7.71 5.47 5.96
C ASN A 39 -8.25 5.27 4.53
N TRP A 40 -8.06 4.05 4.02
CA TRP A 40 -8.57 3.59 2.73
C TRP A 40 -9.95 2.94 2.89
N VAL A 41 -10.68 2.83 1.78
CA VAL A 41 -11.92 2.07 1.77
C VAL A 41 -11.58 0.58 1.70
N PRO A 42 -11.98 -0.24 2.70
CA PRO A 42 -11.72 -1.67 2.67
C PRO A 42 -12.49 -2.37 1.56
N GLY A 43 -11.96 -3.53 1.13
CA GLY A 43 -12.70 -4.45 0.30
C GLY A 43 -13.96 -4.93 1.02
N LYS A 44 -15.01 -5.24 0.25
CA LYS A 44 -16.24 -5.84 0.78
C LYS A 44 -16.51 -7.18 0.12
N VAL A 45 -16.83 -8.17 0.92
CA VAL A 45 -17.32 -9.49 0.49
C VAL A 45 -18.69 -9.66 1.15
N ASP A 46 -19.72 -9.93 0.34
CA ASP A 46 -21.11 -10.06 0.80
C ASP A 46 -21.60 -8.89 1.68
N GLY A 47 -21.14 -7.68 1.35
CA GLY A 47 -21.48 -6.45 2.07
C GLY A 47 -20.69 -6.18 3.35
N GLN A 48 -19.87 -7.13 3.81
CA GLN A 48 -19.03 -6.99 5.00
C GLN A 48 -17.63 -6.52 4.63
N ALA A 49 -17.09 -5.57 5.40
CA ALA A 49 -15.71 -5.12 5.24
C ALA A 49 -14.73 -6.22 5.65
N VAL A 50 -13.79 -6.54 4.77
CA VAL A 50 -12.79 -7.59 4.98
C VAL A 50 -11.39 -7.03 4.80
N ASP A 51 -10.43 -7.64 5.49
CA ASP A 51 -9.02 -7.34 5.33
C ASP A 51 -8.58 -7.80 3.94
N CYS A 52 -7.99 -6.91 3.14
CA CYS A 52 -7.59 -7.21 1.77
C CYS A 52 -6.20 -6.68 1.44
N PHE A 53 -5.45 -7.44 0.66
CA PHE A 53 -4.17 -6.98 0.13
C PHE A 53 -4.39 -6.13 -1.12
N TYR A 54 -3.76 -4.96 -1.16
CA TYR A 54 -3.74 -4.09 -2.32
C TYR A 54 -2.31 -3.96 -2.85
N ASN A 55 -2.15 -4.03 -4.18
CA ASN A 55 -0.87 -3.80 -4.85
C ASN A 55 -0.95 -2.45 -5.56
N LEU A 56 -0.25 -1.45 -5.03
CA LEU A 56 -0.18 -0.11 -5.60
C LEU A 56 0.99 -0.02 -6.59
N PRO A 57 0.73 0.22 -7.88
CA PRO A 57 1.78 0.58 -8.83
C PRO A 57 2.21 2.03 -8.60
N ILE A 58 3.49 2.24 -8.35
CA ILE A 58 4.10 3.57 -8.25
C ILE A 58 5.03 3.77 -9.43
N ASN A 59 4.69 4.73 -10.27
CA ASN A 59 5.50 5.15 -11.41
C ASN A 59 6.37 6.33 -10.98
N PHE A 60 7.68 6.11 -10.87
CA PHE A 60 8.63 7.19 -10.73
C PHE A 60 9.05 7.66 -12.11
N SER A 61 8.88 8.96 -12.35
CA SER A 61 9.55 9.64 -13.45
C SER A 61 10.75 10.36 -12.86
N VAL A 62 11.93 9.82 -13.12
CA VAL A 62 13.20 10.49 -12.83
C VAL A 62 13.46 11.40 -14.03
N ARG A 63 13.60 12.70 -13.79
CA ARG A 63 14.04 13.66 -14.80
C ARG A 63 15.56 13.70 -14.87
#